data_AF-A0AAD6KBA3-F1
#
_entry.id   AF-A0AAD6KBA3-F1
#
_cell.length_a   1.000
_cell.length_b   1.000
_cell.length_c   1.000
_cell.angle_alpha   90.00
_cell.angle_beta   90.00
_cell.angle_gamma   90.00
#
_symmetry.space_group_name_H-M   'P 1'
#
loop_
_entity.id
_entity.type
_entity.pdbx_description
1 polymer ?
#
loop_
_entity_poly.entity_id
_entity_poly.type
_entity_poly.pdbx_seq_one_letter_code
_entity_poly.pdbx_strand_id
1 'polypeptide(L)'
;MGVVAKEVKAMSQKDILEFEKAGEVTVASHCLKLSDIKVVREFKRPDGLSDKEVDAAGDGDVLVILDLRLDESLYEAGVAREVVNRIQKLRKKVGLEPTDAVEVYFESVDEDKSISQQVLNSQELYIRDAIGSPLLSSTLMPPHAVVLGEESFHDISKLSFAIYLARPALVFKSDAILSLYGGNTKSAHGLETYLLSRDHSNLKSEFQLGDGKITVETIEGLPSVNVVLGEHVFLTVGDSILRSKSG
;
A
#
# COMPACT_ATOMS: atom_id res chain seq x y z
N MET A 1 41.65 16.55 42.76
CA MET A 1 40.77 16.17 41.64
C MET A 1 39.74 17.23 41.22
N GLY A 2 39.33 18.18 42.08
CA GLY A 2 38.29 19.16 41.72
C GLY A 2 38.63 20.16 40.62
N VAL A 3 39.91 20.53 40.46
CA VAL A 3 40.34 21.55 39.46
C VAL A 3 40.28 21.00 38.03
N VAL A 4 40.84 19.81 37.80
CA VAL A 4 40.79 19.12 36.49
C VAL A 4 39.35 18.84 36.07
N ALA A 5 38.51 18.32 36.96
CA ALA A 5 37.11 18.05 36.66
C ALA A 5 36.29 19.32 36.33
N LYS A 6 36.66 20.47 36.92
CA LYS A 6 36.00 21.76 36.65
C LYS A 6 36.38 22.29 35.26
N GLU A 7 37.66 22.22 34.91
CA GLU A 7 38.17 22.63 33.60
C GLU A 7 37.63 21.74 32.48
N VAL A 8 37.61 20.41 32.66
CA VAL A 8 37.03 19.47 31.68
C VAL A 8 35.55 19.75 31.43
N LYS A 9 34.77 20.08 32.48
CA LYS A 9 33.36 20.48 32.32
C LYS A 9 33.17 21.86 31.68
N ALA A 10 34.19 22.69 31.64
CA ALA A 10 34.16 24.04 31.08
C ALA A 10 34.74 24.12 29.66
N MET A 11 35.25 23.01 29.10
CA MET A 11 35.74 22.96 27.73
C MET A 11 34.67 23.40 26.74
N SER A 12 35.06 24.24 25.77
CA SER A 12 34.13 24.63 24.71
C SER A 12 33.91 23.46 23.73
N GLN A 13 32.83 23.52 22.94
CA GLN A 13 32.59 22.53 21.88
C GLN A 13 33.78 22.43 20.90
N LYS A 14 34.45 23.55 20.62
CA LYS A 14 35.63 23.57 19.76
C LYS A 14 36.78 22.78 20.39
N ASP A 15 37.03 22.98 21.68
CA ASP A 15 38.10 22.28 22.41
C ASP A 15 37.81 20.78 22.53
N ILE A 16 36.54 20.39 22.70
CA ILE A 16 36.10 18.99 22.73
C ILE A 16 36.36 18.32 21.37
N LEU A 17 36.02 19.00 20.26
CA LEU A 17 36.26 18.49 18.90
C LEU A 17 37.76 18.40 18.57
N GLU A 18 38.57 19.36 19.03
CA GLU A 18 40.02 19.32 18.89
C GLU A 18 40.64 18.18 19.72
N PHE A 19 40.15 17.94 20.94
CA PHE A 19 40.53 16.81 21.78
C PHE A 19 40.19 15.46 21.13
N GLU A 20 38.98 15.29 20.59
CA GLU A 20 38.60 14.06 19.88
C GLU A 20 39.48 13.77 18.66
N LYS A 21 39.91 14.82 17.94
CA LYS A 21 40.82 14.69 16.80
C LYS A 21 42.27 14.43 17.20
N ALA A 22 42.75 15.07 18.25
CA ALA A 22 44.14 14.97 18.71
C ALA A 22 44.40 13.71 19.54
N GLY A 23 43.37 13.16 20.22
CA GLY A 23 43.45 11.97 21.06
C GLY A 23 43.97 12.20 22.48
N GLU A 24 44.48 13.40 22.77
CA GLU A 24 44.93 13.84 24.09
C GLU A 24 44.76 15.36 24.29
N VAL A 25 44.58 15.78 25.55
CA VAL A 25 44.49 17.20 25.93
C VAL A 25 45.21 17.42 27.26
N THR A 26 45.93 18.54 27.40
CA THR A 26 46.57 18.91 28.67
C THR A 26 45.70 19.91 29.42
N VAL A 27 45.18 19.51 30.58
CA VAL A 27 44.32 20.35 31.44
C VAL A 27 44.96 20.47 32.82
N ALA A 28 45.18 21.70 33.29
CA ALA A 28 45.78 21.99 34.60
C ALA A 28 47.09 21.19 34.88
N SER A 29 47.97 21.07 33.88
CA SER A 29 49.24 20.32 33.91
C SER A 29 49.12 18.78 33.95
N HIS A 30 47.94 18.24 33.66
CA HIS A 30 47.70 16.80 33.50
C HIS A 30 47.35 16.48 32.04
N CYS A 31 48.04 15.50 31.45
CA CYS A 31 47.70 14.97 30.13
C CYS A 31 46.58 13.92 30.28
N LEU A 32 45.45 14.15 29.61
CA LEU A 32 44.27 13.28 29.59
C LEU A 32 44.10 12.69 28.20
N LYS A 33 43.87 11.38 28.13
CA LYS A 33 43.62 10.64 26.88
C LYS A 33 42.13 10.34 26.72
N LEU A 34 41.74 9.82 25.55
CA LEU A 34 40.37 9.35 25.27
C LEU A 34 39.86 8.31 26.28
N SER A 35 40.75 7.55 26.94
CA SER A 35 40.38 6.61 28.02
C SER A 35 39.94 7.30 29.31
N ASP A 36 40.38 8.54 29.51
CA ASP A 36 40.24 9.28 30.77
C ASP A 36 39.02 10.22 30.75
N ILE A 37 38.50 10.53 29.56
CA ILE A 37 37.36 11.42 29.35
C ILE A 37 36.32 10.72 28.49
N LYS A 38 35.11 10.53 29.04
CA LYS A 38 33.94 10.09 28.27
C LYS A 38 33.23 11.30 27.68
N VAL A 39 33.30 11.47 26.36
CA VAL A 39 32.49 12.46 25.64
C VAL A 39 31.09 11.88 25.43
N VAL A 40 30.06 12.60 25.87
CA VAL A 40 28.66 12.25 25.63
C VAL A 40 28.03 13.36 24.80
N ARG A 41 27.45 12.98 23.67
CA ARG A 41 26.69 13.88 22.81
C ARG A 41 25.25 13.90 23.29
N GLU A 42 24.76 15.06 23.68
CA GLU A 42 23.37 15.25 24.06
C GLU A 42 22.70 16.21 23.08
N PHE A 43 21.50 15.87 22.64
CA PHE A 43 20.68 16.76 21.83
C PHE A 43 20.04 17.82 22.73
N LYS A 44 20.45 19.07 22.57
CA LYS A 44 19.75 20.19 23.19
C LYS A 44 18.56 20.58 22.31
N ARG A 45 17.35 20.28 22.76
CA ARG A 45 16.12 20.66 22.05
C ARG A 45 16.07 22.19 21.85
N PRO A 46 15.70 22.67 20.66
CA PRO A 46 15.45 24.09 20.45
C PRO A 46 14.28 24.60 21.29
N ASP A 47 14.29 25.89 21.63
CA ASP A 47 13.21 26.51 22.38
C ASP A 47 11.89 26.44 21.59
N GLY A 48 10.82 25.94 22.23
CA GLY A 48 9.48 25.81 21.65
C GLY A 48 9.09 24.43 21.12
N LEU A 49 9.98 23.44 21.16
CA LEU A 49 9.67 22.04 20.78
C LEU A 49 9.57 21.14 22.02
N SER A 50 8.49 20.37 22.10
CA SER A 50 8.26 19.40 23.18
C SER A 50 8.92 18.05 22.90
N ASP A 51 9.01 17.23 23.95
CA ASP A 51 9.42 15.82 23.91
C ASP A 51 8.51 14.94 23.04
N LYS A 52 7.30 15.41 22.71
CA LYS A 52 6.36 14.74 21.81
C LYS A 52 6.57 15.08 20.34
N GLU A 53 7.33 16.13 20.04
CA GLU A 53 7.54 16.64 18.68
C GLU A 53 8.93 16.28 18.16
N VAL A 54 9.93 16.15 19.03
CA VAL A 54 11.27 15.74 18.65
C VAL A 54 11.86 14.85 19.73
N ASP A 55 12.28 13.66 19.31
CA ASP A 55 13.02 12.72 20.15
C ASP A 55 14.44 12.55 19.62
N ALA A 56 15.38 12.26 20.51
CA ALA A 56 16.77 12.07 20.13
C ALA A 56 17.44 11.02 21.02
N ALA A 57 18.16 10.11 20.36
CA ALA A 57 18.96 9.09 21.01
C ALA A 57 20.38 9.15 20.48
N GLY A 58 21.35 9.03 21.38
CA GLY A 58 22.77 9.00 21.04
C GLY A 58 23.42 7.70 21.50
N ASP A 59 24.31 7.16 20.68
CA ASP A 59 25.24 6.10 21.06
C ASP A 59 26.65 6.48 20.59
N GLY A 60 27.54 6.73 21.54
CA GLY A 60 28.91 7.17 21.28
C GLY A 60 29.00 8.46 20.48
N ASP A 61 29.44 8.35 19.23
CA ASP A 61 29.62 9.43 18.27
C ASP A 61 28.42 9.67 17.35
N VAL A 62 27.43 8.77 17.37
CA VAL A 62 26.21 8.89 16.57
C VAL A 62 25.08 9.50 17.40
N LEU A 63 24.40 10.47 16.82
CA LEU A 63 23.18 11.06 17.37
C LEU A 63 22.08 10.96 16.30
N VAL A 64 20.98 10.30 16.64
CA VAL A 64 19.77 10.22 15.81
C VAL A 64 18.73 11.15 16.39
N ILE A 65 18.17 12.00 15.54
CA ILE A 65 17.08 12.92 15.90
C ILE A 65 15.88 12.55 15.04
N LEU A 66 14.74 12.28 15.67
CA LEU A 66 13.50 11.92 15.02
C LEU A 66 12.49 13.05 15.18
N ASP A 67 12.02 13.58 14.05
CA ASP A 67 10.89 14.50 14.02
C ASP A 67 9.59 13.69 14.13
N LEU A 68 8.84 13.94 15.19
CA LEU A 68 7.60 13.24 15.54
C LEU A 68 6.36 14.06 15.21
N ARG A 69 6.53 15.26 14.64
CA ARG A 69 5.40 16.10 14.23
C ARG A 69 4.60 15.38 13.14
N LEU A 70 3.34 15.11 13.43
CA LEU A 70 2.42 14.53 12.46
C LEU A 70 2.18 15.56 11.36
N ASP A 71 2.66 15.25 10.16
CA ASP A 71 2.18 15.87 8.94
C ASP A 71 1.06 15.02 8.31
N GLU A 72 0.38 15.61 7.33
CA GLU A 72 -0.73 14.97 6.63
C GLU A 72 -0.29 13.68 5.91
N SER A 73 0.94 13.66 5.37
CA SER A 73 1.48 12.47 4.69
C SER A 73 1.75 11.31 5.65
N LEU A 74 2.21 11.59 6.87
CA LEU A 74 2.42 10.60 7.92
C LEU A 74 1.09 10.04 8.42
N TYR A 75 0.07 10.89 8.54
CA TYR A 75 -1.28 10.45 8.87
C TYR A 75 -1.83 9.53 7.78
N GLU A 76 -1.78 9.93 6.50
CA GLU A 76 -2.23 9.12 5.38
C GLU A 76 -1.49 7.78 5.29
N ALA A 77 -0.16 7.77 5.45
CA ALA A 77 0.63 6.55 5.49
C ALA A 77 0.26 5.65 6.69
N GLY A 78 -0.08 6.24 7.83
CA GLY A 78 -0.59 5.51 8.99
C GLY A 78 -1.93 4.84 8.71
N VAL A 79 -2.87 5.57 8.09
CA VAL A 79 -4.18 5.04 7.67
C VAL A 79 -4.01 3.91 6.66
N ALA A 80 -3.17 4.09 5.64
CA ALA A 80 -2.93 3.07 4.61
C ALA A 80 -2.37 1.78 5.21
N ARG A 81 -1.43 1.88 6.17
CA ARG A 81 -0.93 0.71 6.93
C ARG A 81 -2.03 0.00 7.69
N GLU A 82 -2.94 0.74 8.32
CA GLU A 82 -4.08 0.15 9.01
C GLU A 82 -5.02 -0.56 8.05
N VAL A 83 -5.36 0.04 6.90
CA VAL A 83 -6.18 -0.59 5.86
C VAL A 83 -5.54 -1.90 5.38
N VAL A 84 -4.25 -1.89 5.03
CA VAL A 84 -3.50 -3.10 4.65
C VAL A 84 -3.56 -4.15 5.76
N ASN A 85 -3.35 -3.76 7.02
CA ASN A 85 -3.43 -4.67 8.17
C ASN A 85 -4.82 -5.32 8.28
N ARG A 86 -5.90 -4.55 8.07
CA ARG A 86 -7.28 -5.09 8.08
C ARG A 86 -7.52 -6.07 6.95
N ILE A 87 -7.07 -5.74 5.73
CA ILE A 87 -7.16 -6.65 4.57
C ILE A 87 -6.42 -7.98 4.86
N GLN A 88 -5.19 -7.90 5.38
CA GLN A 88 -4.39 -9.09 5.67
C GLN A 88 -4.98 -9.95 6.80
N LYS A 89 -5.60 -9.32 7.82
CA LYS A 89 -6.35 -10.03 8.85
C LYS A 89 -7.59 -10.72 8.28
N LEU A 90 -8.35 -10.04 7.42
CA LEU A 90 -9.52 -10.61 6.77
C LEU A 90 -9.14 -11.80 5.89
N ARG A 91 -8.04 -11.73 5.11
CA ARG A 91 -7.52 -12.87 4.33
C ARG A 91 -7.30 -14.11 5.19
N LYS A 92 -6.61 -13.95 6.33
CA LYS A 92 -6.39 -15.04 7.28
C LYS A 92 -7.70 -15.58 7.87
N LYS A 93 -8.63 -14.68 8.21
CA LYS A 93 -9.95 -15.04 8.79
C LYS A 93 -10.77 -15.91 7.83
N VAL A 94 -10.70 -15.66 6.52
CA VAL A 94 -11.39 -16.47 5.50
C VAL A 94 -10.55 -17.64 4.98
N GLY A 95 -9.39 -17.90 5.58
CA GLY A 95 -8.54 -19.06 5.23
C GLY A 95 -7.75 -18.92 3.92
N LEU A 96 -7.54 -17.70 3.44
CA LEU A 96 -6.74 -17.44 2.24
C LEU A 96 -5.24 -17.39 2.56
N GLU A 97 -4.44 -17.92 1.65
CA GLU A 97 -2.98 -17.78 1.66
C GLU A 97 -2.54 -16.46 1.00
N PRO A 98 -1.32 -15.96 1.30
CA PRO A 98 -0.79 -14.74 0.66
C PRO A 98 -0.69 -14.84 -0.87
N THR A 99 -0.53 -16.05 -1.42
CA THR A 99 -0.43 -16.33 -2.86
C THR A 99 -1.78 -16.40 -3.56
N ASP A 100 -2.89 -16.48 -2.83
CA ASP A 100 -4.22 -16.57 -3.43
C ASP A 100 -4.58 -15.26 -4.15
N ALA A 101 -5.06 -15.39 -5.39
CA ALA A 101 -5.54 -14.27 -6.17
C ALA A 101 -6.93 -13.84 -5.69
N VAL A 102 -7.03 -12.60 -5.20
CA VAL A 102 -8.29 -11.99 -4.78
C VAL A 102 -8.37 -10.54 -5.21
N GLU A 103 -9.59 -10.09 -5.44
CA GLU A 103 -9.90 -8.68 -5.62
C GLU A 103 -10.34 -8.09 -4.29
N VAL A 104 -9.79 -6.92 -3.97
CA VAL A 104 -10.08 -6.22 -2.72
C VAL A 104 -10.89 -4.97 -3.06
N TYR A 105 -12.07 -4.88 -2.47
CA TYR A 105 -12.95 -3.72 -2.63
C TYR A 105 -13.06 -2.97 -1.30
N PHE A 106 -13.10 -1.65 -1.41
CA PHE A 106 -13.17 -0.71 -0.32
C PHE A 106 -14.41 0.16 -0.46
N GLU A 107 -15.12 0.30 0.64
CA GLU A 107 -16.27 1.19 0.77
C GLU A 107 -16.08 2.14 1.93
N SER A 108 -16.10 3.44 1.64
CA SER A 108 -16.16 4.46 2.70
C SER A 108 -17.58 4.53 3.23
N VAL A 109 -17.73 4.31 4.54
CA VAL A 109 -19.01 4.38 5.27
C VAL A 109 -19.26 5.78 5.80
N ASP A 110 -18.20 6.59 5.96
CA ASP A 110 -18.32 7.98 6.38
C ASP A 110 -19.11 8.84 5.36
N GLU A 111 -19.85 9.82 5.87
CA GLU A 111 -20.57 10.81 5.05
C GLU A 111 -19.59 11.62 4.18
N ASP A 112 -18.47 12.04 4.77
CA ASP A 112 -17.39 12.69 4.06
C ASP A 112 -16.35 11.66 3.59
N LYS A 113 -16.35 11.40 2.28
CA LYS A 113 -15.45 10.45 1.63
C LYS A 113 -14.13 11.10 1.18
N SER A 114 -13.95 12.40 1.39
CA SER A 114 -12.75 13.12 0.90
C SER A 114 -11.46 12.56 1.49
N ILE A 115 -11.45 12.31 2.80
CA ILE A 115 -10.29 11.78 3.52
C ILE A 115 -9.94 10.38 3.04
N SER A 116 -10.93 9.49 2.92
CA SER A 116 -10.69 8.12 2.45
C SER A 116 -10.19 8.12 1.00
N GLN A 117 -10.79 8.93 0.11
CA GLN A 117 -10.31 9.08 -1.27
C GLN A 117 -8.88 9.64 -1.34
N GLN A 118 -8.55 10.63 -0.52
CA GLN A 118 -7.21 11.23 -0.47
C GLN A 118 -6.16 10.19 -0.08
N VAL A 119 -6.39 9.43 1.00
CA VAL A 119 -5.50 8.35 1.45
C VAL A 119 -5.33 7.27 0.38
N LEU A 120 -6.44 6.84 -0.23
CA LEU A 120 -6.43 5.80 -1.27
C LEU A 120 -5.61 6.24 -2.49
N ASN A 121 -5.70 7.51 -2.87
CA ASN A 121 -4.97 8.05 -4.01
C ASN A 121 -3.49 8.30 -3.70
N SER A 122 -3.17 8.90 -2.55
CA SER A 122 -1.78 9.23 -2.20
C SER A 122 -0.93 7.99 -1.89
N GLN A 123 -1.55 6.94 -1.34
CA GLN A 123 -0.88 5.69 -0.97
C GLN A 123 -1.22 4.51 -1.91
N GLU A 124 -1.77 4.77 -3.12
CA GLU A 124 -2.19 3.73 -4.08
C GLU A 124 -1.09 2.70 -4.33
N LEU A 125 0.14 3.16 -4.60
CA LEU A 125 1.29 2.30 -4.87
C LEU A 125 1.65 1.41 -3.67
N TYR A 126 1.71 1.99 -2.47
CA TYR A 126 2.01 1.24 -1.25
C TYR A 126 0.96 0.16 -0.98
N ILE A 127 -0.32 0.53 -1.06
CA ILE A 127 -1.42 -0.42 -0.82
C ILE A 127 -1.38 -1.54 -1.85
N ARG A 128 -1.23 -1.20 -3.13
CA ARG A 128 -1.16 -2.18 -4.23
C ARG A 128 -0.02 -3.17 -4.04
N ASP A 129 1.17 -2.68 -3.74
CA ASP A 129 2.35 -3.53 -3.57
C ASP A 129 2.22 -4.41 -2.32
N ALA A 130 1.55 -3.93 -1.26
CA ALA A 130 1.34 -4.69 -0.03
C ALA A 130 0.24 -5.77 -0.13
N ILE A 131 -0.80 -5.56 -0.94
CA ILE A 131 -1.91 -6.52 -1.09
C ILE A 131 -1.77 -7.40 -2.34
N GLY A 132 -0.97 -6.97 -3.32
CA GLY A 132 -0.73 -7.68 -4.60
C GLY A 132 -1.76 -7.38 -5.69
N SER A 133 -2.71 -6.47 -5.45
CA SER A 133 -3.78 -6.07 -6.37
C SER A 133 -4.16 -4.61 -6.13
N PRO A 134 -4.78 -3.91 -7.10
CA PRO A 134 -5.30 -2.57 -6.86
C PRO A 134 -6.47 -2.62 -5.87
N LEU A 135 -6.57 -1.63 -4.99
CA LEU A 135 -7.71 -1.48 -4.10
C LEU A 135 -8.87 -0.82 -4.87
N LEU A 136 -9.98 -1.53 -5.00
CA LEU A 136 -11.11 -1.15 -5.86
C LEU A 136 -12.21 -0.45 -5.06
N SER A 137 -13.02 0.39 -5.70
CA SER A 137 -14.25 0.88 -5.06
C SER A 137 -15.31 -0.22 -5.06
N SER A 138 -16.07 -0.38 -3.98
CA SER A 138 -17.20 -1.34 -3.93
C SER A 138 -18.23 -1.12 -5.03
N THR A 139 -18.37 0.11 -5.54
CA THR A 139 -19.27 0.44 -6.66
C THR A 139 -18.90 -0.23 -7.99
N LEU A 140 -17.65 -0.68 -8.12
CA LEU A 140 -17.13 -1.35 -9.31
C LEU A 140 -17.27 -2.87 -9.24
N MET A 141 -17.77 -3.41 -8.11
CA MET A 141 -17.96 -4.85 -7.94
C MET A 141 -19.07 -5.35 -8.87
N PRO A 142 -18.76 -6.30 -9.78
CA PRO A 142 -19.79 -6.87 -10.65
C PRO A 142 -20.84 -7.65 -9.86
N PRO A 143 -22.11 -7.68 -10.30
CA PRO A 143 -23.17 -8.38 -9.58
C PRO A 143 -22.97 -9.90 -9.50
N HIS A 144 -22.17 -10.48 -10.41
CA HIS A 144 -21.80 -11.89 -10.43
C HIS A 144 -20.52 -12.19 -9.64
N ALA A 145 -19.90 -11.20 -9.00
CA ALA A 145 -18.70 -11.40 -8.20
C ALA A 145 -19.01 -12.24 -6.96
N VAL A 146 -18.14 -13.21 -6.66
CA VAL A 146 -18.30 -14.09 -5.50
C VAL A 146 -17.49 -13.53 -4.34
N VAL A 147 -18.18 -12.97 -3.34
CA VAL A 147 -17.58 -12.46 -2.10
C VAL A 147 -17.12 -13.63 -1.23
N LEU A 148 -15.84 -13.62 -0.87
CA LEU A 148 -15.17 -14.57 0.01
C LEU A 148 -15.22 -14.13 1.47
N GLY A 149 -15.21 -12.82 1.71
CA GLY A 149 -15.27 -12.24 3.05
C GLY A 149 -15.61 -10.76 3.02
N GLU A 150 -16.28 -10.32 4.08
CA GLU A 150 -16.64 -8.93 4.30
C GLU A 150 -16.40 -8.59 5.77
N GLU A 151 -15.87 -7.40 6.02
CA GLU A 151 -15.77 -6.85 7.36
C GLU A 151 -15.85 -5.33 7.34
N SER A 152 -16.67 -4.78 8.26
CA SER A 152 -16.82 -3.34 8.44
C SER A 152 -16.07 -2.87 9.68
N PHE A 153 -15.41 -1.73 9.56
CA PHE A 153 -14.59 -1.11 10.58
C PHE A 153 -15.11 0.29 10.87
N HIS A 154 -15.11 0.67 12.15
CA HIS A 154 -15.58 1.96 12.63
C HIS A 154 -14.46 2.62 13.45
N ASP A 155 -14.33 3.94 13.34
CA ASP A 155 -13.37 4.76 14.10
C ASP A 155 -11.89 4.33 13.97
N ILE A 156 -11.50 3.74 12.85
CA ILE A 156 -10.09 3.39 12.59
C ILE A 156 -9.38 4.62 12.03
N SER A 157 -8.51 5.21 12.85
CA SER A 157 -7.80 6.44 12.49
C SER A 157 -8.73 7.56 12.03
N LYS A 158 -9.93 7.66 12.62
CA LYS A 158 -11.02 8.59 12.23
C LYS A 158 -11.73 8.26 10.90
N LEU A 159 -11.63 7.02 10.44
CA LEU A 159 -12.36 6.53 9.26
C LEU A 159 -13.22 5.33 9.61
N SER A 160 -14.39 5.27 8.96
CA SER A 160 -15.27 4.11 8.95
C SER A 160 -15.38 3.59 7.52
N PHE A 161 -15.10 2.30 7.34
CA PHE A 161 -15.04 1.69 6.02
C PHE A 161 -15.35 0.19 6.08
N ALA A 162 -15.80 -0.37 4.96
CA ALA A 162 -15.95 -1.81 4.76
C ALA A 162 -14.95 -2.32 3.73
N ILE A 163 -14.44 -3.53 3.97
CA ILE A 163 -13.56 -4.27 3.06
C ILE A 163 -14.30 -5.52 2.59
N TYR A 164 -14.26 -5.76 1.29
CA TYR A 164 -14.75 -6.98 0.67
C TYR A 164 -13.59 -7.68 -0.05
N LEU A 165 -13.44 -8.97 0.20
CA LEU A 165 -12.58 -9.85 -0.59
C LEU A 165 -13.46 -10.64 -1.52
N ALA A 166 -13.21 -10.59 -2.82
CA ALA A 166 -13.93 -11.40 -3.80
C ALA A 166 -12.98 -12.21 -4.67
N ARG A 167 -13.51 -13.28 -5.28
CA ARG A 167 -12.81 -13.97 -6.36
C ARG A 167 -12.65 -13.02 -7.56
N PRO A 168 -11.53 -13.11 -8.29
CA PRO A 168 -11.36 -12.37 -9.54
C PRO A 168 -12.54 -12.57 -10.49
N ALA A 169 -13.22 -11.48 -10.84
CA ALA A 169 -14.43 -11.51 -11.65
C ALA A 169 -14.16 -11.00 -13.08
N LEU A 170 -14.78 -11.66 -14.06
CA LEU A 170 -14.74 -11.21 -15.45
C LEU A 170 -15.48 -9.88 -15.59
N VAL A 171 -14.89 -8.96 -16.36
CA VAL A 171 -15.53 -7.71 -16.77
C VAL A 171 -15.70 -7.71 -18.28
N PHE A 172 -16.90 -7.40 -18.73
CA PHE A 172 -17.27 -7.39 -20.13
C PHE A 172 -17.45 -5.95 -20.62
N LYS A 173 -16.88 -5.62 -21.79
CA LYS A 173 -17.21 -4.38 -22.48
C LYS A 173 -18.43 -4.61 -23.36
N SER A 174 -19.61 -4.25 -22.85
CA SER A 174 -20.88 -4.53 -23.52
C SER A 174 -20.92 -4.05 -24.96
N ASP A 175 -20.44 -2.84 -25.26
CA ASP A 175 -20.43 -2.29 -26.63
C ASP A 175 -19.53 -3.11 -27.59
N ALA A 176 -18.36 -3.56 -27.11
CA ALA A 176 -17.44 -4.36 -27.90
C ALA A 176 -18.01 -5.76 -28.16
N ILE A 177 -18.60 -6.39 -27.15
CA ILE A 177 -19.24 -7.71 -27.29
C ILE A 177 -20.46 -7.64 -28.20
N LEU A 178 -21.28 -6.60 -28.10
CA LEU A 178 -22.41 -6.39 -29.01
C LEU A 178 -21.95 -6.24 -30.46
N SER A 179 -20.82 -5.56 -30.68
CA SER A 179 -20.24 -5.38 -32.01
C SER A 179 -19.81 -6.69 -32.66
N LEU A 180 -19.36 -7.69 -31.88
CA LEU A 180 -19.04 -9.03 -32.39
C LEU A 180 -20.24 -9.74 -33.02
N TYR A 181 -21.45 -9.45 -32.54
CA TYR A 181 -22.69 -10.05 -33.03
C TYR A 181 -23.56 -9.07 -33.82
N GLY A 182 -22.98 -7.99 -34.36
CA GLY A 182 -23.72 -7.00 -35.15
C GLY A 182 -24.89 -6.34 -34.42
N GLY A 183 -24.79 -6.19 -33.09
CA GLY A 183 -25.83 -5.61 -32.24
C GLY A 183 -26.85 -6.60 -31.68
N ASN A 184 -26.69 -7.91 -31.89
CA ASN A 184 -27.59 -8.91 -31.32
C ASN A 184 -27.35 -9.10 -29.81
N THR A 185 -28.22 -8.51 -29.00
CA THR A 185 -28.15 -8.55 -27.52
C THR A 185 -28.28 -9.96 -26.94
N LYS A 186 -29.08 -10.84 -27.56
CA LYS A 186 -29.24 -12.22 -27.09
C LYS A 186 -27.96 -13.01 -27.28
N SER A 187 -27.29 -12.84 -28.42
CA SER A 187 -26.03 -13.50 -28.71
C SER A 187 -24.89 -13.00 -27.83
N ALA A 188 -24.81 -11.67 -27.61
CA ALA A 188 -23.88 -11.07 -26.68
C ALA A 188 -24.06 -11.61 -25.25
N HIS A 189 -25.29 -11.65 -24.75
CA HIS A 189 -25.58 -12.20 -23.42
C HIS A 189 -25.28 -13.70 -23.32
N GLY A 190 -25.53 -14.46 -24.39
CA GLY A 190 -25.16 -15.87 -24.49
C GLY A 190 -23.66 -16.09 -24.36
N LEU A 191 -22.86 -15.24 -25.01
CA LEU A 191 -21.39 -15.26 -24.87
C LEU A 191 -20.94 -14.90 -23.45
N GLU A 192 -21.49 -13.85 -22.84
CA GLU A 192 -21.18 -13.48 -21.45
C GLU A 192 -21.49 -14.63 -20.49
N THR A 193 -22.67 -15.24 -20.63
CA THR A 193 -23.09 -16.40 -19.82
C THR A 193 -22.15 -17.58 -20.01
N TYR A 194 -21.77 -17.87 -21.26
CA TYR A 194 -20.80 -18.92 -21.56
C TYR A 194 -19.45 -18.66 -20.88
N LEU A 195 -18.92 -17.43 -20.99
CA LEU A 195 -17.63 -17.08 -20.39
C LEU A 195 -17.69 -17.13 -18.86
N LEU A 196 -18.77 -16.66 -18.25
CA LEU A 196 -19.00 -16.74 -16.79
C LEU A 196 -19.14 -18.19 -16.28
N SER A 197 -19.60 -19.11 -17.12
CA SER A 197 -19.74 -20.52 -16.75
C SER A 197 -18.41 -21.28 -16.71
N ARG A 198 -17.35 -20.70 -17.28
CA ARG A 198 -16.05 -21.36 -17.42
C ARG A 198 -15.19 -21.16 -16.18
N ASP A 199 -14.32 -22.13 -15.90
CA ASP A 199 -13.31 -21.98 -14.86
C ASP A 199 -12.34 -20.83 -15.22
N HIS A 200 -12.11 -19.95 -14.25
CA HIS A 200 -11.29 -18.76 -14.43
C HIS A 200 -9.83 -19.09 -14.77
N SER A 201 -9.25 -20.12 -14.15
CA SER A 201 -7.84 -20.50 -14.37
C SER A 201 -7.64 -21.09 -15.75
N ASN A 202 -8.59 -21.91 -16.21
CA ASN A 202 -8.61 -22.45 -17.57
C ASN A 202 -8.77 -21.35 -18.60
N LEU A 203 -9.71 -20.42 -18.38
CA LEU A 203 -9.94 -19.29 -19.28
C LEU A 203 -8.68 -18.40 -19.38
N LYS A 204 -8.03 -18.11 -18.24
CA LYS A 204 -6.76 -17.39 -18.20
C LYS A 204 -5.68 -18.10 -19.01
N SER A 205 -5.55 -19.41 -18.85
CA SER A 205 -4.55 -20.22 -19.57
C SER A 205 -4.80 -20.24 -21.09
N GLU A 206 -6.06 -20.32 -21.51
CA GLU A 206 -6.42 -20.27 -22.93
C GLU A 206 -6.11 -18.91 -23.56
N PHE A 207 -6.43 -17.80 -22.88
CA PHE A 207 -6.03 -16.47 -23.36
C PHE A 207 -4.51 -16.33 -23.45
N GLN A 208 -3.74 -16.92 -22.54
CA GLN A 208 -2.28 -16.91 -22.60
C GLN A 208 -1.74 -17.71 -23.78
N LEU A 209 -2.29 -18.89 -24.05
CA LEU A 209 -1.91 -19.73 -25.19
C LEU A 209 -2.27 -19.10 -26.53
N GLY A 210 -3.39 -18.38 -26.59
CA GLY A 210 -3.89 -17.71 -27.79
C GLY A 210 -3.42 -16.27 -27.98
N ASP A 211 -2.33 -15.84 -27.32
CA ASP A 211 -1.78 -14.48 -27.39
C ASP A 211 -2.84 -13.38 -27.15
N GLY A 212 -3.63 -13.57 -26.09
CA GLY A 212 -4.72 -12.68 -25.70
C GLY A 212 -6.03 -12.89 -26.47
N LYS A 213 -6.16 -13.94 -27.29
CA LYS A 213 -7.36 -14.23 -28.08
C LYS A 213 -7.86 -15.65 -27.87
N ILE A 214 -9.18 -15.81 -27.84
CA ILE A 214 -9.83 -17.11 -27.90
C ILE A 214 -10.95 -17.10 -28.94
N THR A 215 -11.13 -18.20 -29.65
CA THR A 215 -12.25 -18.38 -30.57
C THR A 215 -13.34 -19.17 -29.87
N VAL A 216 -14.54 -18.59 -29.78
CA VAL A 216 -15.71 -19.23 -29.16
C VAL A 216 -16.62 -19.73 -30.27
N GLU A 217 -16.61 -21.03 -30.51
CA GLU A 217 -17.42 -21.72 -31.54
C GLU A 217 -18.40 -22.74 -30.95
N THR A 218 -18.35 -22.96 -29.63
CA THR A 218 -19.04 -24.08 -28.96
C THR A 218 -20.50 -23.77 -28.57
N ILE A 219 -20.99 -22.56 -28.81
CA ILE A 219 -22.34 -22.16 -28.38
C ILE A 219 -23.34 -22.49 -29.50
N GLU A 220 -24.17 -23.51 -29.29
CA GLU A 220 -25.20 -23.91 -30.24
C GLU A 220 -26.12 -22.73 -30.61
N GLY A 221 -26.26 -22.47 -31.91
CA GLY A 221 -27.10 -21.39 -32.44
C GLY A 221 -26.45 -20.00 -32.45
N LEU A 222 -25.18 -19.86 -32.05
CA LEU A 222 -24.43 -18.61 -32.17
C LEU A 222 -23.29 -18.72 -33.20
N PRO A 223 -22.99 -17.63 -33.95
CA PRO A 223 -21.85 -17.62 -34.83
C PRO A 223 -20.54 -17.64 -34.03
N SER A 224 -19.50 -18.24 -34.63
CA SER A 224 -18.15 -18.24 -34.06
C SER A 224 -17.61 -16.81 -33.97
N VAL A 225 -17.07 -16.45 -32.81
CA VAL A 225 -16.52 -15.10 -32.55
C VAL A 225 -15.14 -15.19 -31.91
N ASN A 226 -14.29 -14.22 -32.25
CA ASN A 226 -12.98 -14.06 -31.63
C ASN A 226 -13.08 -13.08 -30.48
N VAL A 227 -12.91 -13.57 -29.26
CA VAL A 227 -12.88 -12.76 -28.05
C VAL A 227 -11.44 -12.37 -27.76
N VAL A 228 -11.22 -11.08 -27.53
CA VAL A 228 -9.89 -10.50 -27.29
C VAL A 228 -9.83 -9.94 -25.87
N LEU A 229 -8.82 -10.36 -25.12
CA LEU A 229 -8.54 -9.88 -23.77
C LEU A 229 -8.12 -8.40 -23.81
N GLY A 230 -8.69 -7.57 -22.95
CA GLY A 230 -8.43 -6.13 -22.88
C GLY A 230 -9.28 -5.27 -23.81
N GLU A 231 -9.95 -5.89 -24.79
CA GLU A 231 -10.88 -5.23 -25.71
C GLU A 231 -12.32 -5.63 -25.42
N HIS A 232 -12.60 -6.94 -25.40
CA HIS A 232 -13.95 -7.48 -25.20
C HIS A 232 -14.20 -7.88 -23.74
N VAL A 233 -13.20 -8.52 -23.12
CA VAL A 233 -13.27 -9.05 -21.76
C VAL A 233 -11.99 -8.75 -21.00
N PHE A 234 -12.09 -8.56 -19.69
CA PHE A 234 -10.98 -8.56 -18.75
C PHE A 234 -11.16 -9.70 -17.76
N LEU A 235 -10.05 -10.33 -17.36
CA LEU A 235 -10.08 -11.40 -16.38
C LEU A 235 -10.40 -10.87 -14.99
N THR A 236 -10.00 -9.63 -14.68
CA THR A 236 -10.25 -9.00 -13.39
C THR A 236 -10.80 -7.59 -13.58
N VAL A 237 -11.53 -7.09 -12.59
CA VAL A 237 -11.98 -5.70 -12.51
C VAL A 237 -10.77 -4.77 -12.42
N GLY A 238 -9.75 -5.16 -11.66
CA GLY A 238 -8.48 -4.44 -11.57
C GLY A 238 -7.83 -4.17 -12.94
N ASP A 239 -7.74 -5.19 -13.80
CA ASP A 239 -7.18 -5.05 -15.15
C ASP A 239 -8.00 -4.08 -16.02
N SER A 240 -9.32 -4.11 -15.87
CA SER A 240 -10.22 -3.22 -16.64
C SER A 240 -9.98 -1.75 -16.33
N ILE A 241 -9.71 -1.42 -15.06
CA ILE A 241 -9.48 -0.06 -14.58
C ILE A 241 -8.07 0.41 -14.94
N LEU A 242 -7.06 -0.45 -14.80
CA LEU A 242 -5.70 -0.10 -15.20
C LEU A 242 -5.63 0.20 -16.70
N ARG A 243 -6.41 -0.51 -17.52
CA ARG A 243 -6.52 -0.24 -18.95
C ARG A 243 -7.23 1.08 -19.25
N SER A 244 -8.29 1.44 -18.53
CA SER A 244 -8.99 2.71 -18.74
C SER A 244 -8.18 3.93 -18.30
N LYS A 245 -7.29 3.79 -17.30
CA LYS A 245 -6.34 4.85 -16.91
C LYS A 245 -5.19 5.04 -17.92
N SER A 246 -4.91 4.05 -18.77
CA SER A 246 -3.75 4.04 -19.68
C SER A 246 -4.07 4.40 -21.13
N GLY A 247 -5.35 4.59 -21.47
CA GLY A 247 -5.82 4.96 -22.81
C GLY A 247 -6.33 6.39 -22.84
#